data_AF-A0A2Z3X6M3-F1
#
_entry.id   AF-A0A2Z3X6M3-F1
#
_cell.length_a   1.000
_cell.length_b   1.000
_cell.length_c   1.000
_cell.angle_alpha   90.00
_cell.angle_beta   90.00
_cell.angle_gamma   90.00
#
_symmetry.space_group_name_H-M   'P 1'
#
loop_
_entity.id
_entity.type
_entity.pdbx_description
1 polymer ?
#
loop_
_entity_poly.entity_id
_entity_poly.type
_entity_poly.pdbx_seq_one_letter_code
_entity_poly.pdbx_strand_id
1 'polypeptide(L)'
;MSAGTLTLTNNSAAVFGSGTAFTTELVAGDFIVATVGGIPYTLPVKTVNSNTSATLVSNFTGPTQSGAAWSAVPRVALNMVTAALVAQSTEALRGLNYDKQNWQQLFSGTGDVTVKLPDGSSFTGPAWGGITTTLSNISQALQGKAGSGENSDITSITGLTTPLSLKQGGSGSNNAAGARVNIQAASIWNSLSSNIIDKNISGAQYAPRCGYWQAAGNTWTPKPYGGLLSLNNSGNELNNFTLGQVNRWIFIADTNEIYLRTTSSTENGIVDTPWIKQWGASNTTIDANGALKPASPIVKIFGNGSVELNDESEGVTVKRVSTGVYLLSGVVGLNADPLWGGIDGGVVIPTDINNQPLVWADFCVEPDGDIVLKTYHRTHPGAPEFARNLIGNKNDDGSFTETVKDGEPVDIPAGRWVDVRVQMPEDSLWNQKQLAIRKSMEKAEQEHQQKQQDIQS
;
A
#
# COMPACT_ATOMS: atom_id res chain seq x y z
N MET A 1 95.90 19.07 25.86
CA MET A 1 96.87 20.14 26.15
C MET A 1 98.25 19.54 25.98
N SER A 2 99.09 20.18 25.19
CA SER A 2 100.47 19.73 24.98
C SER A 2 101.30 19.93 26.25
N ALA A 3 102.39 19.18 26.39
CA ALA A 3 103.26 19.30 27.55
C ALA A 3 104.04 20.63 27.53
N GLY A 4 104.33 21.17 28.72
CA GLY A 4 105.07 22.42 28.87
C GLY A 4 104.24 23.68 28.62
N THR A 5 104.93 24.82 28.57
CA THR A 5 104.32 26.15 28.42
C THR A 5 105.07 27.00 27.38
N LEU A 6 104.38 28.00 26.84
CA LEU A 6 104.93 28.91 25.83
C LEU A 6 105.19 30.30 26.39
N THR A 7 106.26 30.91 25.90
CA THR A 7 106.46 32.36 25.95
C THR A 7 106.25 32.91 24.54
N LEU A 8 105.22 33.75 24.42
CA LEU A 8 104.85 34.45 23.19
C LEU A 8 105.08 35.94 23.40
N THR A 9 105.83 36.56 22.50
CA THR A 9 106.20 37.97 22.58
C THR A 9 105.43 38.76 21.52
N ASN A 10 104.81 39.87 21.93
CA ASN A 10 104.09 40.74 21.02
C ASN A 10 104.99 41.21 19.86
N ASN A 11 104.42 41.21 18.65
CA ASN A 11 105.06 41.55 17.40
C ASN A 11 106.32 40.72 17.07
N SER A 12 106.34 39.45 17.50
CA SER A 12 107.43 38.51 17.20
C SER A 12 106.89 37.21 16.60
N ALA A 13 107.59 36.66 15.62
CA ALA A 13 107.32 35.32 15.10
C ALA A 13 107.99 34.22 15.94
N ALA A 14 108.85 34.55 16.90
CA ALA A 14 109.55 33.55 17.70
C ALA A 14 108.67 33.03 18.84
N VAL A 15 108.62 31.70 18.97
CA VAL A 15 107.95 30.99 20.08
C VAL A 15 109.00 30.26 20.89
N PHE A 16 109.01 30.51 22.19
CA PHE A 16 109.91 29.83 23.13
C PHE A 16 109.12 28.91 24.04
N GLY A 17 109.45 27.64 24.05
CA GLY A 17 108.83 26.62 24.88
C GLY A 17 109.66 26.31 26.13
N SER A 18 108.98 26.06 27.25
CA SER A 18 109.55 25.54 28.49
C SER A 18 108.92 24.20 28.83
N GLY A 19 109.72 23.13 28.90
CA GLY A 19 109.22 21.76 29.07
C GLY A 19 108.48 21.21 27.86
N THR A 20 108.66 21.79 26.68
CA THR A 20 108.03 21.38 25.42
C THR A 20 108.87 20.37 24.65
N ALA A 21 108.22 19.59 23.77
CA ALA A 21 108.88 18.69 22.83
C ALA A 21 108.44 18.98 21.39
N PHE A 22 108.72 20.20 20.88
CA PHE A 22 108.20 20.64 19.58
C PHE A 22 108.59 19.74 18.41
N THR A 23 109.77 19.12 18.41
CA THR A 23 110.18 18.27 17.25
C THR A 23 109.37 16.98 17.14
N THR A 24 108.70 16.54 18.21
CA THR A 24 107.84 15.36 18.21
C THR A 24 106.36 15.72 18.13
N GLU A 25 105.97 16.90 18.60
CA GLU A 25 104.57 17.33 18.68
C GLU A 25 104.11 18.22 17.52
N LEU A 26 105.04 18.83 16.78
CA LEU A 26 104.75 19.76 15.69
C LEU A 26 105.59 19.45 14.46
N VAL A 27 105.00 19.65 13.29
CA VAL A 27 105.73 19.79 12.03
C VAL A 27 105.47 21.17 11.39
N ALA A 28 106.34 21.60 10.49
CA ALA A 28 106.13 22.85 9.75
C ALA A 28 104.77 22.83 9.02
N GLY A 29 103.97 23.88 9.23
CA GLY A 29 102.61 24.01 8.71
C GLY A 29 101.50 23.63 9.71
N ASP A 30 101.83 23.02 10.85
CA ASP A 30 100.87 22.80 11.95
C ASP A 30 100.53 24.11 12.67
N PHE A 31 99.54 24.06 13.55
CA PHE A 31 99.09 25.21 14.32
C PHE A 31 99.35 24.99 15.82
N ILE A 32 99.79 26.05 16.49
CA ILE A 32 99.81 26.14 17.94
C ILE A 32 98.55 26.89 18.36
N VAL A 33 97.70 26.28 19.19
CA VAL A 33 96.60 27.00 19.85
C VAL A 33 97.03 27.32 21.27
N ALA A 34 97.23 28.60 21.58
CA ALA A 34 97.64 29.08 22.89
C ALA A 34 96.58 30.04 23.46
N THR A 35 96.24 29.91 24.75
CA THR A 35 95.33 30.84 25.41
C THR A 35 96.11 31.91 26.14
N VAL A 36 95.95 33.16 25.71
CA VAL A 36 96.65 34.33 26.26
C VAL A 36 95.60 35.32 26.71
N GLY A 37 95.61 35.71 27.98
CA GLY A 37 94.61 36.64 28.55
C GLY A 37 93.15 36.19 28.41
N GLY A 38 92.89 34.88 28.36
CA GLY A 38 91.53 34.31 28.18
C GLY A 38 91.05 34.21 26.73
N ILE A 39 91.84 34.68 25.76
CA ILE A 39 91.54 34.58 24.33
C ILE A 39 92.42 33.48 23.68
N PRO A 40 91.83 32.52 22.96
CA PRO A 40 92.60 31.54 22.21
C PRO A 40 93.18 32.15 20.93
N TYR A 41 94.47 31.95 20.71
CA TYR A 41 95.19 32.34 19.50
C TYR A 41 95.61 31.10 18.72
N THR A 42 95.21 31.03 17.44
CA THR A 42 95.65 29.98 16.50
C THR A 42 96.84 30.49 15.70
N LEU A 43 98.01 29.91 15.95
CA LEU A 43 99.30 30.41 15.50
C LEU A 43 99.95 29.41 14.53
N PRO A 44 99.97 29.68 13.23
CA PRO A 44 100.58 28.77 12.25
C PRO A 44 102.10 28.71 12.41
N VAL A 45 102.64 27.51 12.50
CA VAL A 45 104.08 27.23 12.62
C VAL A 45 104.70 27.24 11.23
N LYS A 46 105.66 28.12 11.00
CA LYS A 46 106.47 28.17 9.77
C LYS A 46 107.58 27.13 9.82
N THR A 47 108.33 27.07 10.92
CA THR A 47 109.42 26.12 11.13
C THR A 47 109.50 25.71 12.61
N VAL A 48 109.87 24.46 12.86
CA VAL A 48 110.29 24.00 14.19
C VAL A 48 111.81 24.03 14.22
N ASN A 49 112.39 24.90 15.05
CA ASN A 49 113.83 25.12 15.08
C ASN A 49 114.52 24.15 16.06
N SER A 50 113.85 23.78 17.16
CA SER A 50 114.30 22.81 18.16
C SER A 50 113.12 22.36 19.04
N ASN A 51 113.36 21.49 20.04
CA ASN A 51 112.32 21.06 20.99
C ASN A 51 111.68 22.21 21.79
N THR A 52 112.35 23.34 21.89
CA THR A 52 111.94 24.51 22.69
C THR A 52 111.86 25.80 21.88
N SER A 53 112.03 25.74 20.55
CA SER A 53 111.93 26.92 19.68
C SER A 53 111.21 26.61 18.38
N ALA A 54 110.21 27.43 18.06
CA ALA A 54 109.52 27.41 16.78
C ALA A 54 109.37 28.85 16.23
N THR A 55 109.24 28.97 14.91
CA THR A 55 108.97 30.24 14.23
C THR A 55 107.57 30.18 13.64
N LEU A 56 106.74 31.20 13.88
CA LEU A 56 105.41 31.35 13.32
C LEU A 56 105.47 31.91 11.89
N VAL A 57 104.41 31.70 11.12
CA VAL A 57 104.27 32.28 9.77
C VAL A 57 104.04 33.79 9.86
N SER A 58 103.29 34.24 10.85
CA SER A 58 103.02 35.65 11.14
C SER A 58 103.46 35.99 12.56
N ASN A 59 103.81 37.26 12.78
CA ASN A 59 104.12 37.74 14.12
C ASN A 59 102.91 37.58 15.04
N PHE A 60 103.15 37.14 16.28
CA PHE A 60 102.14 37.09 17.33
C PHE A 60 101.68 38.51 17.68
N THR A 61 100.37 38.77 17.63
CA THR A 61 99.78 40.11 17.83
C THR A 61 99.10 40.27 19.20
N GLY A 62 99.10 39.23 20.03
CA GLY A 62 98.56 39.28 21.39
C GLY A 62 99.55 39.90 22.39
N PRO A 63 99.10 40.13 23.64
CA PRO A 63 99.98 40.65 24.69
C PRO A 63 101.08 39.65 25.03
N THR A 64 102.30 40.15 25.30
CA THR A 64 103.43 39.30 25.71
C THR A 64 103.07 38.54 26.97
N GLN A 65 103.12 37.21 26.90
CA GLN A 65 102.82 36.32 28.02
C GLN A 65 103.82 35.18 28.07
N SER A 66 104.35 34.93 29.27
CA SER A 66 105.12 33.72 29.57
C SER A 66 104.23 32.72 30.31
N GLY A 67 104.51 31.43 30.15
CA GLY A 67 103.74 30.37 30.80
C GLY A 67 102.39 30.05 30.15
N ALA A 68 102.16 30.43 28.90
CA ALA A 68 100.89 30.18 28.22
C ALA A 68 100.68 28.67 27.98
N ALA A 69 99.52 28.17 28.38
CA ALA A 69 99.07 26.82 28.04
C ALA A 69 98.80 26.71 26.54
N TRP A 70 99.15 25.58 25.94
CA TRP A 70 99.07 25.40 24.50
C TRP A 70 98.65 23.99 24.08
N SER A 71 98.25 23.83 22.83
CA SER A 71 98.02 22.54 22.19
C SER A 71 98.50 22.58 20.75
N ALA A 72 99.20 21.52 20.33
CA ALA A 72 99.48 21.28 18.92
C ALA A 72 98.21 20.86 18.18
N VAL A 73 97.92 21.50 17.05
CA VAL A 73 96.83 21.15 16.14
C VAL A 73 97.46 20.83 14.77
N PRO A 74 97.47 19.55 14.35
CA PRO A 74 98.00 19.16 13.06
C PRO A 74 97.29 19.89 11.92
N ARG A 75 98.05 20.30 10.89
CA ARG A 75 97.52 20.97 9.69
C ARG A 75 96.39 20.17 9.04
N VAL A 76 96.55 18.85 8.99
CA VAL A 76 95.56 17.94 8.41
C VAL A 76 94.25 18.00 9.19
N ALA A 77 94.30 18.07 10.52
CA ALA A 77 93.10 18.15 11.35
C ALA A 77 92.33 19.46 11.11
N LEU A 78 93.02 20.61 11.07
CA LEU A 78 92.36 21.91 10.83
C LEU A 78 91.76 22.01 9.41
N ASN A 79 92.48 21.49 8.40
CA ASN A 79 92.00 21.45 7.02
C ASN A 79 90.83 20.46 6.85
N MET A 80 90.86 19.31 7.53
CA MET A 80 89.75 18.36 7.52
C MET A 80 88.50 18.92 8.17
N VAL A 81 88.62 19.69 9.26
CA VAL A 81 87.45 20.37 9.87
C VAL A 81 86.84 21.39 8.91
N THR A 82 87.67 22.19 8.25
CA THR A 82 87.19 23.18 7.27
C THR A 82 86.56 22.50 6.06
N ALA A 83 87.18 21.45 5.52
CA ALA A 83 86.66 20.68 4.40
C ALA A 83 85.37 19.93 4.76
N ALA A 84 85.29 19.34 5.97
CA ALA A 84 84.08 18.68 6.47
C ALA A 84 82.93 19.67 6.65
N LEU A 85 83.20 20.88 7.17
CA LEU A 85 82.19 21.94 7.28
C LEU A 85 81.69 22.39 5.89
N VAL A 86 82.58 22.52 4.91
CA VAL A 86 82.19 22.83 3.51
C VAL A 86 81.37 21.69 2.91
N ALA A 87 81.74 20.43 3.13
CA ALA A 87 80.98 19.28 2.66
C ALA A 87 79.59 19.23 3.29
N GLN A 88 79.50 19.34 4.62
CA GLN A 88 78.23 19.34 5.36
C GLN A 88 77.32 20.51 4.96
N SER A 89 77.88 21.71 4.81
CA SER A 89 77.09 22.88 4.36
C SER A 89 76.62 22.72 2.91
N THR A 90 77.44 22.14 2.04
CA THR A 90 77.05 21.83 0.65
C THR A 90 75.95 20.77 0.60
N GLU A 91 76.02 19.73 1.43
CA GLU A 91 74.99 18.70 1.54
C GLU A 91 73.67 19.28 2.06
N ALA A 92 73.72 20.13 3.10
CA ALA A 92 72.55 20.82 3.63
C ALA A 92 71.91 21.74 2.58
N LEU A 93 72.72 22.55 1.88
CA LEU A 93 72.24 23.42 0.79
C LEU A 93 71.59 22.62 -0.34
N ARG A 94 72.15 21.45 -0.68
CA ARG A 94 71.59 20.55 -1.69
C ARG A 94 70.24 19.99 -1.24
N GLY A 95 70.11 19.57 0.01
CA GLY A 95 68.85 19.13 0.60
C GLY A 95 67.77 20.21 0.53
N LEU A 96 68.10 21.44 0.93
CA LEU A 96 67.17 22.58 0.84
C LEU A 96 66.72 22.88 -0.60
N ASN A 97 67.64 22.76 -1.57
CA ASN A 97 67.31 22.93 -2.98
C ASN A 97 66.38 21.82 -3.50
N TYR A 98 66.58 20.57 -3.06
CA TYR A 98 65.65 19.48 -3.38
C TYR A 98 64.28 19.73 -2.76
N ASP A 99 64.19 20.11 -1.48
CA ASP A 99 62.91 20.44 -0.86
C ASP A 99 62.18 21.54 -1.61
N LYS A 100 62.88 22.61 -2.02
CA LYS A 100 62.29 23.69 -2.82
C LYS A 100 61.73 23.18 -4.16
N GLN A 101 62.47 22.31 -4.85
CA GLN A 101 62.02 21.72 -6.11
C GLN A 101 60.85 20.75 -5.90
N ASN A 102 60.89 19.94 -4.83
CA ASN A 102 59.83 19.00 -4.46
C ASN A 102 58.53 19.76 -4.16
N TRP A 103 58.60 20.84 -3.38
CA TRP A 103 57.44 21.67 -3.05
C TRP A 103 56.82 22.32 -4.28
N GLN A 104 57.64 22.82 -5.22
CA GLN A 104 57.13 23.36 -6.47
C GLN A 104 56.36 22.29 -7.26
N GLN A 105 56.93 21.10 -7.40
CA GLN A 105 56.27 19.99 -8.09
C GLN A 105 54.97 19.58 -7.40
N LEU A 106 54.96 19.49 -6.07
CA LEU A 106 53.79 19.07 -5.29
C LEU A 106 52.62 20.07 -5.40
N PHE A 107 52.93 21.38 -5.41
CA PHE A 107 51.92 22.44 -5.46
C PHE A 107 51.39 22.71 -6.87
N SER A 108 52.20 22.56 -7.91
CA SER A 108 51.80 22.87 -9.28
C SER A 108 51.41 21.66 -10.13
N GLY A 109 51.80 20.45 -9.72
CA GLY A 109 51.54 19.22 -10.47
C GLY A 109 50.08 18.75 -10.38
N THR A 110 49.61 18.10 -11.45
CA THR A 110 48.29 17.46 -11.52
C THR A 110 48.35 15.93 -11.65
N GLY A 111 49.54 15.35 -11.76
CA GLY A 111 49.77 13.90 -11.82
C GLY A 111 50.80 13.47 -10.79
N ASP A 112 51.42 12.31 -11.02
CA ASP A 112 52.51 11.83 -10.17
C ASP A 112 53.78 12.65 -10.38
N VAL A 113 54.42 13.03 -9.27
CA VAL A 113 55.67 13.79 -9.22
C VAL A 113 56.73 13.01 -8.45
N THR A 114 57.99 13.27 -8.76
CA THR A 114 59.13 12.61 -8.11
C THR A 114 59.74 13.53 -7.07
N VAL A 115 59.59 13.15 -5.80
CA VAL A 115 60.18 13.80 -4.64
C VAL A 115 61.57 13.24 -4.41
N LYS A 116 62.58 14.10 -4.43
CA LYS A 116 63.98 13.72 -4.15
C LYS A 116 64.35 14.00 -2.71
N LEU A 117 64.80 12.98 -1.98
CA LEU A 117 65.13 13.10 -0.56
C LEU A 117 66.59 13.55 -0.35
N PRO A 118 66.91 14.14 0.83
CA PRO A 118 68.27 14.59 1.14
C PRO A 118 69.33 13.49 1.11
N ASP A 119 68.94 12.24 1.36
CA ASP A 119 69.81 11.04 1.27
C ASP A 119 70.08 10.59 -0.19
N GLY A 120 69.49 11.26 -1.17
CA GLY A 120 69.63 10.98 -2.60
C GLY A 120 68.60 10.00 -3.16
N SER A 121 67.77 9.39 -2.32
CA SER A 121 66.68 8.52 -2.76
C SER A 121 65.51 9.31 -3.34
N SER A 122 64.55 8.62 -3.96
CA SER A 122 63.37 9.25 -4.55
C SER A 122 62.08 8.50 -4.24
N PHE A 123 61.00 9.25 -4.08
CA PHE A 123 59.63 8.77 -3.94
C PHE A 123 58.77 9.34 -5.07
N THR A 124 57.91 8.52 -5.67
CA THR A 124 56.95 8.97 -6.69
C THR A 124 55.53 8.88 -6.12
N GLY A 125 54.75 9.96 -6.25
CA GLY A 125 53.36 9.98 -5.81
C GLY A 125 52.60 11.21 -6.31
N PRO A 126 51.28 11.27 -6.07
CA PRO A 126 50.43 12.29 -6.66
C PRO A 126 50.71 13.68 -6.07
N ALA A 127 50.80 14.68 -6.95
CA ALA A 127 50.75 16.07 -6.57
C ALA A 127 49.34 16.49 -6.11
N TRP A 128 49.23 17.63 -5.43
CA TRP A 128 47.98 18.09 -4.84
C TRP A 128 46.88 18.36 -5.86
N GLY A 129 47.22 18.83 -7.06
CA GLY A 129 46.26 18.99 -8.16
C GLY A 129 45.66 17.66 -8.61
N GLY A 130 46.46 16.59 -8.59
CA GLY A 130 46.00 15.23 -8.91
C GLY A 130 45.02 14.70 -7.88
N ILE A 131 45.35 14.85 -6.59
CA ILE A 131 44.45 14.49 -5.48
C ILE A 131 43.13 15.27 -5.57
N THR A 132 43.21 16.57 -5.84
CA THR A 132 42.03 17.44 -5.96
C THR A 132 41.13 17.00 -7.13
N THR A 133 41.73 16.62 -8.26
CA THR A 133 41.00 16.11 -9.43
C THR A 133 40.29 14.80 -9.11
N THR A 134 40.98 13.85 -8.47
CA THR A 134 40.38 12.58 -8.04
C THR A 134 39.21 12.81 -7.08
N LEU A 135 39.37 13.72 -6.10
CA LEU A 135 38.31 14.02 -5.15
C LEU A 135 37.10 14.69 -5.83
N SER A 136 37.34 15.60 -6.78
CA SER A 136 36.28 16.20 -7.60
C SER A 136 35.53 15.14 -8.42
N ASN A 137 36.25 14.22 -9.05
CA ASN A 137 35.63 13.14 -9.84
C ASN A 137 34.81 12.20 -8.96
N ILE A 138 35.31 11.84 -7.78
CA ILE A 138 34.55 11.06 -6.79
C ILE A 138 33.29 11.84 -6.36
N SER A 139 33.42 13.13 -6.06
CA SER A 139 32.27 13.97 -5.69
C SER A 139 31.23 14.02 -6.81
N GLN A 140 31.63 14.22 -8.06
CA GLN A 140 30.73 14.23 -9.21
C GLN A 140 30.07 12.86 -9.43
N ALA A 141 30.82 11.77 -9.29
CA ALA A 141 30.28 10.41 -9.42
C ALA A 141 29.27 10.05 -8.33
N LEU A 142 29.39 10.65 -7.14
CA LEU A 142 28.45 10.48 -6.03
C LEU A 142 27.23 11.40 -6.14
N GLN A 143 27.38 12.59 -6.74
CA GLN A 143 26.27 13.51 -6.96
C GLN A 143 25.22 12.88 -7.89
N GLY A 144 24.00 12.73 -7.40
CA GLY A 144 22.85 12.35 -8.23
C GLY A 144 22.61 10.86 -8.43
N LYS A 145 23.44 9.97 -7.87
CA LYS A 145 23.23 8.50 -8.00
C LYS A 145 21.88 7.99 -7.47
N ALA A 146 21.21 8.74 -6.60
CA ALA A 146 19.86 8.42 -6.12
C ALA A 146 18.75 9.30 -6.71
N GLY A 147 19.11 10.39 -7.41
CA GLY A 147 18.16 11.43 -7.86
C GLY A 147 18.05 11.60 -9.37
N SER A 148 18.95 11.00 -10.16
CA SER A 148 19.08 11.23 -11.60
C SER A 148 19.00 9.93 -12.39
N GLY A 149 17.79 9.43 -12.65
CA GLY A 149 17.53 8.38 -13.65
C GLY A 149 17.03 7.03 -13.12
N GLU A 150 17.06 6.02 -13.99
CA GLU A 150 16.71 4.64 -13.66
C GLU A 150 17.82 4.02 -12.79
N ASN A 151 17.52 3.77 -11.51
CA ASN A 151 18.43 3.13 -10.54
C ASN A 151 18.57 1.60 -10.80
N SER A 152 18.78 1.20 -12.05
CA SER A 152 18.79 -0.21 -12.50
C SER A 152 20.01 -1.01 -12.02
N ASP A 153 21.06 -0.33 -11.56
CA ASP A 153 22.24 -0.92 -10.95
C ASP A 153 22.05 -1.28 -9.47
N ILE A 154 21.01 -0.74 -8.81
CA ILE A 154 20.65 -1.09 -7.42
C ILE A 154 19.89 -2.42 -7.41
N THR A 155 20.61 -3.52 -7.16
CA THR A 155 20.02 -4.86 -7.08
C THR A 155 19.44 -5.19 -5.69
N SER A 156 19.88 -4.51 -4.63
CA SER A 156 19.33 -4.67 -3.27
C SER A 156 19.61 -3.45 -2.37
N ILE A 157 18.72 -3.19 -1.40
CA ILE A 157 18.89 -2.16 -0.36
C ILE A 157 18.69 -2.82 1.01
N THR A 158 19.75 -3.44 1.55
CA THR A 158 19.69 -4.25 2.78
C THR A 158 19.69 -3.43 4.08
N GLY A 159 19.98 -2.13 4.02
CA GLY A 159 20.08 -1.24 5.19
C GLY A 159 18.79 -0.49 5.57
N LEU A 160 17.67 -0.70 4.87
CA LEU A 160 16.41 -0.02 5.16
C LEU A 160 15.80 -0.53 6.48
N THR A 161 15.91 0.27 7.54
CA THR A 161 15.25 0.00 8.83
C THR A 161 13.88 0.64 8.96
N THR A 162 13.60 1.66 8.13
CA THR A 162 12.31 2.35 8.03
C THR A 162 11.71 2.10 6.64
N PRO A 163 10.46 1.64 6.53
CA PRO A 163 9.81 1.46 5.24
C PRO A 163 9.74 2.75 4.41
N LEU A 164 9.96 2.64 3.10
CA LEU A 164 9.76 3.75 2.17
C LEU A 164 8.28 4.11 2.08
N SER A 165 7.97 5.41 2.11
CA SER A 165 6.60 5.91 1.97
C SER A 165 6.03 5.68 0.56
N LEU A 166 4.71 5.83 0.43
CA LEU A 166 4.02 5.81 -0.87
C LEU A 166 4.57 6.82 -1.88
N LYS A 167 4.88 8.05 -1.42
CA LYS A 167 5.46 9.10 -2.27
C LYS A 167 6.84 8.73 -2.83
N GLN A 168 7.53 7.80 -2.17
CA GLN A 168 8.84 7.27 -2.58
C GLN A 168 8.71 5.96 -3.37
N GLY A 169 7.49 5.54 -3.75
CA GLY A 169 7.23 4.28 -4.43
C GLY A 169 7.24 3.04 -3.53
N GLY A 170 7.33 3.21 -2.20
CA GLY A 170 7.27 2.12 -1.23
C GLY A 170 5.85 1.83 -0.73
N SER A 171 5.72 0.82 0.12
CA SER A 171 4.44 0.44 0.74
C SER A 171 4.19 1.12 2.10
N GLY A 172 5.12 1.91 2.61
CA GLY A 172 5.02 2.56 3.93
C GLY A 172 4.99 1.61 5.13
N SER A 173 5.27 0.31 4.94
CA SER A 173 5.18 -0.71 5.99
C SER A 173 6.29 -1.76 5.89
N ASN A 174 6.71 -2.29 7.04
CA ASN A 174 7.70 -3.38 7.16
C ASN A 174 7.06 -4.77 7.19
N ASN A 175 5.73 -4.84 7.12
CA ASN A 175 4.99 -6.09 7.11
C ASN A 175 3.87 -6.07 6.07
N ALA A 176 3.47 -7.26 5.63
CA ALA A 176 2.47 -7.43 4.58
C ALA A 176 1.10 -6.82 4.94
N ALA A 177 0.72 -6.82 6.22
CA ALA A 177 -0.56 -6.27 6.66
C ALA A 177 -0.62 -4.74 6.52
N GLY A 178 0.37 -4.03 7.07
CA GLY A 178 0.46 -2.58 6.93
C GLY A 178 0.70 -2.14 5.48
N ALA A 179 1.42 -2.96 4.68
CA ALA A 179 1.64 -2.65 3.27
C ALA A 179 0.29 -2.59 2.54
N ARG A 180 -0.53 -3.64 2.68
CA ARG A 180 -1.87 -3.70 2.07
C ARG A 180 -2.78 -2.52 2.46
N VAL A 181 -2.71 -2.06 3.71
CA VAL A 181 -3.44 -0.88 4.19
C VAL A 181 -2.99 0.38 3.43
N ASN A 182 -1.68 0.59 3.35
CA ASN A 182 -1.11 1.80 2.79
C ASN A 182 -1.26 1.90 1.27
N ILE A 183 -0.97 0.83 0.52
CA ILE A 183 -1.12 0.83 -0.96
C ILE A 183 -2.54 0.54 -1.42
N GLN A 184 -3.50 0.36 -0.50
CA GLN A 184 -4.89 -0.01 -0.78
C GLN A 184 -5.05 -1.26 -1.67
N ALA A 185 -3.98 -2.04 -1.85
CA ALA A 185 -3.88 -3.08 -2.86
C ALA A 185 -4.60 -4.39 -2.48
N ALA A 186 -5.08 -4.48 -1.24
CA ALA A 186 -6.04 -5.50 -0.82
C ALA A 186 -6.53 -5.10 0.57
N SER A 187 -7.68 -4.43 0.64
CA SER A 187 -8.42 -4.28 1.89
C SER A 187 -8.63 -5.68 2.50
N ILE A 188 -8.01 -5.92 3.65
CA ILE A 188 -7.85 -7.24 4.29
C ILE A 188 -9.16 -7.72 4.96
N TRP A 189 -10.29 -7.13 4.60
CA TRP A 189 -11.60 -7.48 5.11
C TRP A 189 -12.64 -7.32 4.00
N ASN A 190 -12.97 -8.42 3.31
CA ASN A 190 -14.25 -8.61 2.62
C ASN A 190 -14.73 -7.47 1.70
N SER A 191 -13.85 -6.87 0.90
CA SER A 191 -14.23 -5.71 0.10
C SER A 191 -15.07 -6.12 -1.11
N LEU A 192 -16.40 -6.07 -0.98
CA LEU A 192 -17.37 -5.85 -2.07
C LEU A 192 -17.31 -4.38 -2.55
N SER A 193 -16.17 -3.69 -2.38
CA SER A 193 -16.02 -2.28 -2.73
C SER A 193 -15.84 -2.14 -4.23
N SER A 194 -16.66 -1.29 -4.82
CA SER A 194 -16.83 -0.98 -6.24
C SER A 194 -15.60 -0.48 -7.02
N ASN A 195 -14.37 -0.54 -6.49
CA ASN A 195 -13.21 0.14 -7.10
C ASN A 195 -11.88 -0.65 -7.02
N ILE A 196 -11.83 -1.89 -7.51
CA ILE A 196 -10.53 -2.52 -7.83
C ILE A 196 -10.35 -2.82 -9.32
N ILE A 197 -11.43 -2.95 -10.11
CA ILE A 197 -11.40 -3.01 -11.58
C ILE A 197 -12.77 -2.48 -12.03
N ASP A 198 -12.85 -1.59 -13.02
CA ASP A 198 -14.11 -1.22 -13.69
C ASP A 198 -14.81 -2.49 -14.21
N LYS A 199 -15.62 -3.10 -13.35
CA LYS A 199 -16.37 -4.33 -13.58
C LYS A 199 -17.82 -3.98 -13.94
N ASN A 200 -17.98 -2.95 -14.78
CA ASN A 200 -19.25 -2.65 -15.41
C ASN A 200 -19.55 -3.73 -16.44
N ILE A 201 -20.72 -4.37 -16.32
CA ILE A 201 -21.18 -5.38 -17.30
C ILE A 201 -21.77 -4.68 -18.56
N SER A 202 -21.84 -3.34 -18.56
CA SER A 202 -22.30 -2.55 -19.72
C SER A 202 -21.40 -2.78 -20.94
N GLY A 203 -21.94 -3.42 -21.99
CA GLY A 203 -21.23 -3.68 -23.24
C GLY A 203 -20.14 -4.77 -23.19
N ALA A 204 -20.02 -5.53 -22.09
CA ALA A 204 -18.95 -6.52 -21.93
C ALA A 204 -19.10 -7.74 -22.87
N GLN A 205 -18.02 -8.11 -23.59
CA GLN A 205 -17.93 -9.28 -24.46
C GLN A 205 -17.67 -10.62 -23.74
N TYR A 206 -17.46 -10.60 -22.41
CA TYR A 206 -17.09 -11.80 -21.64
C TYR A 206 -17.92 -11.94 -20.36
N ALA A 207 -18.19 -13.18 -19.96
CA ALA A 207 -18.84 -13.49 -18.70
C ALA A 207 -18.02 -12.99 -17.50
N PRO A 208 -18.64 -12.36 -16.49
CA PRO A 208 -17.92 -11.85 -15.32
C PRO A 208 -17.13 -12.94 -14.57
N ARG A 209 -15.87 -12.61 -14.29
CA ARG A 209 -14.93 -13.36 -13.44
C ARG A 209 -15.40 -13.36 -11.98
N CYS A 210 -14.82 -14.22 -11.13
CA CYS A 210 -15.11 -14.22 -9.69
C CYS A 210 -14.96 -12.82 -9.05
N GLY A 211 -15.80 -12.54 -8.06
CA GLY A 211 -15.90 -11.25 -7.37
C GLY A 211 -17.25 -10.56 -7.55
N TYR A 212 -17.28 -9.27 -7.21
CA TYR A 212 -18.47 -8.43 -7.29
C TYR A 212 -18.50 -7.59 -8.57
N TRP A 213 -19.71 -7.40 -9.11
CA TRP A 213 -19.98 -6.66 -10.34
C TRP A 213 -21.24 -5.81 -10.20
N GLN A 214 -21.22 -4.65 -10.84
CA GLN A 214 -22.38 -3.78 -10.92
C GLN A 214 -23.10 -4.03 -12.25
N ALA A 215 -24.38 -4.35 -12.16
CA ALA A 215 -25.29 -4.39 -13.29
C ALA A 215 -25.84 -2.99 -13.50
N ALA A 216 -25.54 -2.39 -14.65
CA ALA A 216 -26.06 -1.09 -15.06
C ALA A 216 -26.38 -1.10 -16.56
N GLY A 217 -27.67 -1.09 -16.91
CA GLY A 217 -28.12 -1.13 -18.32
C GLY A 217 -27.65 -2.37 -19.09
N ASN A 218 -27.49 -3.51 -18.42
CA ASN A 218 -26.91 -4.72 -19.01
C ASN A 218 -27.97 -5.74 -19.48
N THR A 219 -27.55 -6.71 -20.31
CA THR A 219 -28.40 -7.80 -20.84
C THR A 219 -28.03 -9.20 -20.33
N TRP A 220 -27.03 -9.30 -19.43
CA TRP A 220 -26.49 -10.57 -18.93
C TRP A 220 -27.21 -11.10 -17.68
N THR A 221 -27.77 -10.19 -16.88
CA THR A 221 -28.57 -10.50 -15.69
C THR A 221 -30.07 -10.43 -15.99
N PRO A 222 -30.93 -11.07 -15.18
CA PRO A 222 -32.39 -11.06 -15.39
C PRO A 222 -33.03 -9.68 -15.34
N LYS A 223 -32.34 -8.70 -14.74
CA LYS A 223 -32.73 -7.29 -14.66
C LYS A 223 -31.56 -6.40 -15.06
N PRO A 224 -31.82 -5.22 -15.65
CA PRO A 224 -30.77 -4.33 -16.14
C PRO A 224 -29.90 -3.71 -15.03
N TYR A 225 -30.43 -3.60 -13.81
CA TYR A 225 -29.78 -2.94 -12.68
C TYR A 225 -29.70 -3.85 -11.44
N GLY A 226 -28.58 -3.80 -10.72
CA GLY A 226 -28.39 -4.56 -9.47
C GLY A 226 -26.92 -4.87 -9.15
N GLY A 227 -26.71 -5.75 -8.16
CA GLY A 227 -25.40 -6.27 -7.77
C GLY A 227 -25.26 -7.75 -8.08
N LEU A 228 -24.16 -8.14 -8.70
CA LEU A 228 -23.83 -9.54 -8.99
C LEU A 228 -22.60 -9.97 -8.18
N LEU A 229 -22.74 -11.07 -7.45
CA LEU A 229 -21.64 -11.79 -6.82
C LEU A 229 -21.38 -13.10 -7.58
N SER A 230 -20.13 -13.31 -7.99
CA SER A 230 -19.67 -14.52 -8.68
C SER A 230 -18.62 -15.24 -7.83
N LEU A 231 -18.83 -16.53 -7.59
CA LEU A 231 -18.04 -17.39 -6.72
C LEU A 231 -17.61 -18.65 -7.49
N ASN A 232 -16.31 -18.91 -7.59
CA ASN A 232 -15.76 -20.05 -8.34
C ASN A 232 -15.07 -21.05 -7.38
N ASN A 233 -15.10 -22.35 -7.70
CA ASN A 233 -14.32 -23.40 -7.01
C ASN A 233 -12.88 -23.58 -7.54
N SER A 234 -12.42 -22.74 -8.47
CA SER A 234 -11.06 -22.69 -9.01
C SER A 234 -10.06 -22.18 -7.98
N GLY A 235 -8.92 -22.86 -7.86
CA GLY A 235 -7.74 -22.36 -7.11
C GLY A 235 -6.96 -21.25 -7.83
N ASN A 236 -7.41 -20.82 -9.02
CA ASN A 236 -6.79 -19.78 -9.83
C ASN A 236 -7.75 -18.59 -10.00
N GLU A 237 -7.28 -17.40 -9.62
CA GLU A 237 -7.98 -16.10 -9.67
C GLU A 237 -8.42 -15.71 -11.11
N LEU A 238 -7.76 -16.25 -12.14
CA LEU A 238 -8.00 -15.87 -13.53
C LEU A 238 -9.33 -16.40 -14.13
N ASN A 239 -10.07 -17.25 -13.42
CA ASN A 239 -11.28 -17.92 -13.94
C ASN A 239 -11.06 -18.58 -15.31
N ASN A 240 -9.92 -19.25 -15.47
CA ASN A 240 -9.67 -20.12 -16.61
C ASN A 240 -10.55 -21.36 -16.42
N PHE A 241 -11.83 -21.29 -16.86
CA PHE A 241 -12.87 -22.33 -16.77
C PHE A 241 -12.35 -23.70 -17.27
N THR A 242 -11.62 -24.39 -16.40
CA THR A 242 -10.96 -25.67 -16.67
C THR A 242 -11.94 -26.77 -16.35
N LEU A 243 -11.96 -27.85 -17.15
CA LEU A 243 -12.87 -28.97 -17.01
C LEU A 243 -13.14 -29.34 -15.53
N GLY A 244 -14.42 -29.36 -15.13
CA GLY A 244 -14.84 -29.63 -13.75
C GLY A 244 -15.01 -28.39 -12.85
N GLN A 245 -14.70 -27.18 -13.33
CA GLN A 245 -14.96 -25.96 -12.58
C GLN A 245 -16.42 -25.51 -12.67
N VAL A 246 -16.90 -24.93 -11.57
CA VAL A 246 -18.25 -24.40 -11.40
C VAL A 246 -18.18 -23.01 -10.78
N ASN A 247 -18.74 -22.05 -11.50
CA ASN A 247 -18.98 -20.70 -11.02
C ASN A 247 -20.45 -20.56 -10.59
N ARG A 248 -20.68 -19.94 -9.43
CA ARG A 248 -22.00 -19.70 -8.82
C ARG A 248 -22.24 -18.20 -8.77
N TRP A 249 -23.43 -17.81 -9.17
CA TRP A 249 -23.80 -16.42 -9.37
C TRP A 249 -24.98 -16.12 -8.47
N ILE A 250 -24.87 -15.03 -7.72
CA ILE A 250 -25.93 -14.47 -6.88
C ILE A 250 -26.16 -13.05 -7.39
N PHE A 251 -27.29 -12.83 -8.03
CA PHE A 251 -27.68 -11.51 -8.49
C PHE A 251 -28.79 -10.97 -7.61
N ILE A 252 -28.61 -9.76 -7.09
CA ILE A 252 -29.61 -9.03 -6.32
C ILE A 252 -29.99 -7.82 -7.18
N ALA A 253 -31.21 -7.82 -7.70
CA ALA A 253 -31.73 -6.71 -8.47
C ALA A 253 -31.98 -5.48 -7.58
N ASP A 254 -32.06 -4.30 -8.19
CA ASP A 254 -32.54 -3.06 -7.55
C ASP A 254 -33.98 -3.17 -7.00
N THR A 255 -34.76 -4.11 -7.53
CA THR A 255 -36.09 -4.53 -7.02
C THR A 255 -36.03 -5.48 -5.81
N ASN A 256 -34.85 -5.77 -5.26
CA ASN A 256 -34.60 -6.75 -4.18
C ASN A 256 -34.93 -8.21 -4.56
N GLU A 257 -35.13 -8.51 -5.84
CA GLU A 257 -35.26 -9.88 -6.32
C GLU A 257 -33.88 -10.58 -6.34
N ILE A 258 -33.80 -11.77 -5.75
CA ILE A 258 -32.58 -12.58 -5.74
C ILE A 258 -32.68 -13.65 -6.82
N TYR A 259 -31.62 -13.79 -7.63
CA TYR A 259 -31.49 -14.81 -8.65
C TYR A 259 -30.20 -15.60 -8.46
N LEU A 260 -30.31 -16.92 -8.57
CA LEU A 260 -29.19 -17.84 -8.54
C LEU A 260 -28.93 -18.44 -9.91
N ARG A 261 -27.67 -18.68 -10.22
CA ARG A 261 -27.24 -19.28 -11.48
C ARG A 261 -25.95 -20.05 -11.26
N THR A 262 -25.72 -21.06 -12.07
CA THR A 262 -24.44 -21.75 -12.14
C THR A 262 -23.93 -21.80 -13.57
N THR A 263 -22.62 -21.69 -13.69
CA THR A 263 -21.89 -21.87 -14.95
C THR A 263 -20.87 -22.96 -14.72
N SER A 264 -20.91 -24.03 -15.51
CA SER A 264 -19.97 -25.14 -15.41
C SER A 264 -19.16 -25.29 -16.69
N SER A 265 -17.90 -25.70 -16.55
CA SER A 265 -17.08 -26.12 -17.68
C SER A 265 -17.12 -27.64 -17.81
N THR A 266 -17.58 -28.10 -18.96
CA THR A 266 -17.70 -29.52 -19.33
C THR A 266 -16.73 -29.85 -20.46
N GLU A 267 -16.62 -31.13 -20.84
CA GLU A 267 -15.81 -31.57 -21.98
C GLU A 267 -16.26 -30.91 -23.30
N ASN A 268 -17.54 -30.50 -23.37
CA ASN A 268 -18.17 -29.88 -24.52
C ASN A 268 -18.22 -28.34 -24.42
N GLY A 269 -17.52 -27.74 -23.46
CA GLY A 269 -17.46 -26.29 -23.27
C GLY A 269 -18.23 -25.79 -22.04
N ILE A 270 -18.50 -24.48 -22.03
CA ILE A 270 -19.14 -23.77 -20.91
C ILE A 270 -20.65 -23.88 -21.04
N VAL A 271 -21.31 -24.29 -19.94
CA VAL A 271 -22.77 -24.44 -19.85
C VAL A 271 -23.29 -23.55 -18.74
N ASP A 272 -24.24 -22.68 -19.06
CA ASP A 272 -24.98 -21.87 -18.09
C ASP A 272 -26.32 -22.54 -17.76
N THR A 273 -26.66 -22.60 -16.47
CA THR A 273 -28.04 -22.87 -16.07
C THR A 273 -28.90 -21.64 -16.27
N PRO A 274 -30.22 -21.79 -16.46
CA PRO A 274 -31.15 -20.67 -16.36
C PRO A 274 -30.98 -19.93 -15.03
N TRP A 275 -31.32 -18.64 -15.03
CA TRP A 275 -31.44 -17.88 -13.80
C TRP A 275 -32.66 -18.36 -13.00
N ILE A 276 -32.44 -18.69 -11.73
CA ILE A 276 -33.44 -19.20 -10.81
C ILE A 276 -33.80 -18.11 -9.82
N LYS A 277 -34.97 -17.50 -9.97
CA LYS A 277 -35.52 -16.55 -9.00
C LYS A 277 -35.76 -17.26 -7.66
N GLN A 278 -35.29 -16.66 -6.57
CA GLN A 278 -35.52 -17.16 -5.22
C GLN A 278 -36.81 -16.57 -4.65
N TRP A 279 -37.58 -17.44 -4.00
CA TRP A 279 -38.82 -17.10 -3.33
C TRP A 279 -38.61 -17.11 -1.81
N GLY A 280 -39.19 -16.13 -1.11
CA GLY A 280 -39.11 -15.95 0.33
C GLY A 280 -40.34 -15.21 0.86
N ALA A 281 -40.37 -14.98 2.18
CA ALA A 281 -41.54 -14.39 2.85
C ALA A 281 -41.97 -13.02 2.28
N SER A 282 -41.03 -12.24 1.73
CA SER A 282 -41.33 -10.92 1.16
C SER A 282 -41.94 -10.96 -0.25
N ASN A 283 -41.91 -12.08 -0.96
CA ASN A 283 -42.43 -12.20 -2.32
C ASN A 283 -43.34 -13.43 -2.54
N THR A 284 -43.79 -14.05 -1.44
CA THR A 284 -44.77 -15.15 -1.43
C THR A 284 -45.82 -14.94 -0.35
N THR A 285 -46.98 -15.57 -0.50
CA THR A 285 -48.07 -15.64 0.47
C THR A 285 -48.59 -17.07 0.58
N ILE A 286 -49.26 -17.39 1.69
CA ILE A 286 -49.91 -18.67 1.91
C ILE A 286 -51.40 -18.47 1.69
N ASP A 287 -51.99 -19.24 0.77
CA ASP A 287 -53.41 -19.16 0.46
C ASP A 287 -54.31 -19.81 1.54
N ALA A 288 -55.63 -19.69 1.38
CA ALA A 288 -56.66 -20.21 2.29
C ALA A 288 -56.58 -21.73 2.55
N ASN A 289 -55.83 -22.46 1.72
CA ASN A 289 -55.66 -23.90 1.79
C ASN A 289 -54.22 -24.30 2.18
N GLY A 290 -53.37 -23.33 2.54
CA GLY A 290 -52.01 -23.58 3.02
C GLY A 290 -50.94 -23.70 1.93
N ALA A 291 -51.26 -23.42 0.66
CA ALA A 291 -50.30 -23.50 -0.42
C ALA A 291 -49.49 -22.19 -0.58
N LEU A 292 -48.18 -22.32 -0.82
CA LEU A 292 -47.31 -21.19 -1.11
C LEU A 292 -47.55 -20.68 -2.53
N LYS A 293 -47.76 -19.38 -2.66
CA LYS A 293 -48.09 -18.68 -3.90
C LYS A 293 -47.24 -17.42 -4.00
N PRO A 294 -46.81 -16.95 -5.20
CA PRO A 294 -46.25 -15.61 -5.33
C PRO A 294 -47.12 -14.51 -4.67
N ALA A 295 -46.48 -13.51 -4.08
CA ALA A 295 -47.19 -12.41 -3.44
C ALA A 295 -47.89 -11.53 -4.49
N SER A 296 -49.05 -11.00 -4.10
CA SER A 296 -49.76 -9.91 -4.77
C SER A 296 -50.48 -9.12 -3.67
N PRO A 297 -51.08 -7.95 -3.95
CA PRO A 297 -51.99 -7.33 -3.02
C PRO A 297 -53.11 -8.32 -2.74
N ILE A 298 -53.26 -8.72 -1.47
CA ILE A 298 -54.18 -9.77 -1.05
C ILE A 298 -54.95 -9.31 0.18
N VAL A 299 -56.25 -9.57 0.17
CA VAL A 299 -57.16 -9.24 1.25
C VAL A 299 -57.77 -10.55 1.72
N LYS A 300 -57.43 -10.97 2.93
CA LYS A 300 -58.06 -12.15 3.56
C LYS A 300 -59.32 -11.70 4.26
N ILE A 301 -60.47 -12.24 3.86
CA ILE A 301 -61.78 -11.86 4.40
C ILE A 301 -62.33 -13.00 5.25
N PHE A 302 -62.71 -12.69 6.48
CA PHE A 302 -63.31 -13.63 7.43
C PHE A 302 -64.82 -13.43 7.55
N GLY A 303 -65.55 -14.45 8.00
CA GLY A 303 -67.02 -14.45 8.01
C GLY A 303 -67.66 -13.36 8.88
N ASN A 304 -66.96 -12.86 9.87
CA ASN A 304 -67.39 -11.73 10.72
C ASN A 304 -67.12 -10.35 10.08
N GLY A 305 -66.49 -10.30 8.91
CA GLY A 305 -66.06 -9.07 8.24
C GLY A 305 -64.70 -8.53 8.68
N SER A 306 -63.97 -9.21 9.59
CA SER A 306 -62.57 -8.84 9.86
C SER A 306 -61.68 -9.21 8.68
N VAL A 307 -60.53 -8.54 8.58
CA VAL A 307 -59.58 -8.75 7.49
C VAL A 307 -58.14 -8.83 7.96
N GLU A 308 -57.33 -9.53 7.17
CA GLU A 308 -55.87 -9.44 7.21
C GLU A 308 -55.37 -8.94 5.85
N LEU A 309 -54.50 -7.93 5.90
CA LEU A 309 -53.88 -7.30 4.73
C LEU A 309 -52.38 -7.63 4.72
N ASN A 310 -51.79 -7.67 3.54
CA ASN A 310 -50.33 -7.64 3.40
C ASN A 310 -49.85 -6.22 3.14
N ASP A 311 -48.53 -6.02 3.13
CA ASP A 311 -47.93 -4.70 2.90
C ASP A 311 -48.43 -4.05 1.60
N GLU A 312 -48.67 -4.84 0.55
CA GLU A 312 -49.14 -4.35 -0.75
C GLU A 312 -50.61 -3.92 -0.75
N SER A 313 -51.47 -4.51 0.09
CA SER A 313 -52.89 -4.16 0.22
C SER A 313 -53.18 -3.19 1.37
N GLU A 314 -52.15 -2.54 1.91
CA GLU A 314 -52.27 -1.55 2.98
C GLU A 314 -53.25 -0.42 2.59
N GLY A 315 -54.25 -0.19 3.45
CA GLY A 315 -55.28 0.84 3.26
C GLY A 315 -56.61 0.32 2.69
N VAL A 316 -56.67 -0.94 2.25
CA VAL A 316 -57.96 -1.55 1.88
C VAL A 316 -58.85 -1.71 3.10
N THR A 317 -60.15 -1.47 2.94
CA THR A 317 -61.14 -1.67 4.00
C THR A 317 -62.22 -2.65 3.53
N VAL A 318 -62.78 -3.42 4.45
CA VAL A 318 -63.86 -4.36 4.13
C VAL A 318 -65.01 -4.19 5.12
N LYS A 319 -66.22 -4.14 4.59
CA LYS A 319 -67.46 -4.05 5.35
C LYS A 319 -68.35 -5.24 5.04
N ARG A 320 -68.71 -6.02 6.06
CA ARG A 320 -69.79 -7.00 5.95
C ARG A 320 -71.13 -6.27 5.85
N VAL A 321 -71.79 -6.37 4.69
CA VAL A 321 -73.04 -5.66 4.38
C VAL A 321 -74.25 -6.45 4.89
N SER A 322 -74.24 -7.76 4.65
CA SER A 322 -75.26 -8.71 5.11
C SER A 322 -74.65 -10.11 5.17
N THR A 323 -75.44 -11.13 5.55
CA THR A 323 -74.99 -12.53 5.52
C THR A 323 -74.45 -12.89 4.14
N GLY A 324 -73.20 -13.34 4.10
CA GLY A 324 -72.51 -13.74 2.89
C GLY A 324 -72.19 -12.60 1.91
N VAL A 325 -72.26 -11.33 2.31
CA VAL A 325 -71.96 -10.19 1.41
C VAL A 325 -70.95 -9.23 2.05
N TYR A 326 -69.84 -9.01 1.36
CA TYR A 326 -68.71 -8.19 1.80
C TYR A 326 -68.37 -7.16 0.73
N LEU A 327 -68.29 -5.88 1.12
CA LEU A 327 -67.86 -4.79 0.26
C LEU A 327 -66.39 -4.46 0.58
N LEU A 328 -65.52 -4.57 -0.41
CA LEU A 328 -64.12 -4.19 -0.33
C LEU A 328 -63.95 -2.82 -1.00
N SER A 329 -63.31 -1.88 -0.29
CA SER A 329 -63.08 -0.52 -0.77
C SER A 329 -61.60 -0.12 -0.73
N GLY A 330 -61.20 0.77 -1.63
CA GLY A 330 -59.82 1.25 -1.76
C GLY A 330 -58.97 0.44 -2.75
N VAL A 331 -59.63 -0.21 -3.71
CA VAL A 331 -59.04 -1.02 -4.77
C VAL A 331 -59.57 -0.56 -6.14
N VAL A 332 -58.95 -0.97 -7.23
CA VAL A 332 -59.41 -0.64 -8.60
C VAL A 332 -59.94 -1.88 -9.35
N GLY A 333 -60.30 -2.92 -8.61
CA GLY A 333 -60.77 -4.21 -9.11
C GLY A 333 -59.89 -5.38 -8.70
N LEU A 334 -60.13 -6.55 -9.31
CA LEU A 334 -59.31 -7.74 -9.10
C LEU A 334 -57.93 -7.58 -9.74
N ASN A 335 -56.96 -8.31 -9.21
CA ASN A 335 -55.60 -8.31 -9.75
C ASN A 335 -55.61 -8.78 -11.21
N ALA A 336 -54.96 -8.01 -12.09
CA ALA A 336 -54.95 -8.26 -13.53
C ALA A 336 -54.01 -9.39 -13.98
N ASP A 337 -53.16 -9.92 -13.09
CA ASP A 337 -52.23 -11.00 -13.43
C ASP A 337 -52.99 -12.33 -13.62
N PRO A 338 -52.94 -12.95 -14.83
CA PRO A 338 -53.64 -14.19 -15.14
C PRO A 338 -53.26 -15.37 -14.24
N LEU A 339 -52.10 -15.32 -13.57
CA LEU A 339 -51.61 -16.35 -12.66
C LEU A 339 -52.60 -16.63 -11.51
N TRP A 340 -53.51 -15.70 -11.21
CA TRP A 340 -54.29 -15.70 -9.98
C TRP A 340 -55.71 -16.21 -10.07
N GLY A 341 -56.21 -16.49 -11.26
CA GLY A 341 -57.54 -17.06 -11.47
C GLY A 341 -58.01 -16.99 -12.92
N GLY A 342 -57.09 -16.83 -13.88
CA GLY A 342 -57.42 -16.63 -15.28
C GLY A 342 -57.91 -15.21 -15.57
N ILE A 343 -58.67 -15.07 -16.66
CA ILE A 343 -59.17 -13.77 -17.14
C ILE A 343 -60.17 -13.09 -16.21
N ASP A 344 -60.78 -13.87 -15.30
CA ASP A 344 -61.86 -13.42 -14.42
C ASP A 344 -61.33 -12.98 -13.03
N GLY A 345 -60.02 -13.05 -12.79
CA GLY A 345 -59.37 -12.54 -11.57
C GLY A 345 -59.23 -13.56 -10.44
N GLY A 346 -58.54 -13.16 -9.36
CA GLY A 346 -58.01 -14.10 -8.38
C GLY A 346 -58.74 -14.16 -7.03
N VAL A 347 -59.63 -15.13 -6.89
CA VAL A 347 -60.30 -15.46 -5.63
C VAL A 347 -59.99 -16.91 -5.24
N VAL A 348 -59.52 -17.13 -4.01
CA VAL A 348 -59.33 -18.48 -3.45
C VAL A 348 -60.32 -18.70 -2.31
N ILE A 349 -61.18 -19.69 -2.50
CA ILE A 349 -62.18 -20.12 -1.51
C ILE A 349 -61.63 -21.25 -0.63
N PRO A 350 -62.08 -21.35 0.63
CA PRO A 350 -61.62 -22.38 1.55
C PRO A 350 -62.19 -23.76 1.16
N THR A 351 -61.35 -24.79 1.24
CA THR A 351 -61.73 -26.19 1.02
C THR A 351 -61.67 -27.03 2.30
N ASP A 352 -62.42 -28.12 2.31
CA ASP A 352 -62.36 -29.14 3.36
C ASP A 352 -61.11 -30.04 3.23
N ILE A 353 -60.97 -31.03 4.12
CA ILE A 353 -59.85 -31.99 4.10
C ILE A 353 -59.83 -32.87 2.83
N ASN A 354 -60.94 -32.96 2.11
CA ASN A 354 -61.08 -33.72 0.87
C ASN A 354 -60.94 -32.83 -0.38
N ASN A 355 -60.46 -31.59 -0.20
CA ASN A 355 -60.32 -30.58 -1.24
C ASN A 355 -61.67 -30.18 -1.90
N GLN A 356 -62.77 -30.30 -1.17
CA GLN A 356 -64.11 -29.91 -1.60
C GLN A 356 -64.38 -28.46 -1.14
N PRO A 357 -64.81 -27.54 -2.03
CA PRO A 357 -65.01 -26.16 -1.63
C PRO A 357 -66.19 -25.97 -0.67
N LEU A 358 -66.00 -25.17 0.37
CA LEU A 358 -67.00 -24.99 1.44
C LEU A 358 -68.10 -23.98 1.09
N VAL A 359 -67.81 -23.08 0.15
CA VAL A 359 -68.72 -22.03 -0.32
C VAL A 359 -68.62 -21.90 -1.84
N TRP A 360 -69.67 -21.37 -2.46
CA TRP A 360 -69.57 -20.70 -3.75
C TRP A 360 -69.14 -19.25 -3.52
N ALA A 361 -68.33 -18.69 -4.41
CA ALA A 361 -68.00 -17.27 -4.40
C ALA A 361 -68.42 -16.65 -5.74
N ASP A 362 -69.03 -15.47 -5.64
CA ASP A 362 -69.40 -14.60 -6.74
C ASP A 362 -68.88 -13.21 -6.43
N PHE A 363 -68.50 -12.43 -7.43
CA PHE A 363 -68.00 -11.08 -7.22
C PHE A 363 -68.50 -10.13 -8.30
N CYS A 364 -68.64 -8.86 -7.94
CA CYS A 364 -68.92 -7.77 -8.86
C CYS A 364 -67.94 -6.64 -8.59
N VAL A 365 -67.34 -6.11 -9.66
CA VAL A 365 -66.50 -4.91 -9.57
C VAL A 365 -67.38 -3.71 -9.90
N GLU A 366 -67.50 -2.79 -8.96
CA GLU A 366 -68.27 -1.56 -9.10
C GLU A 366 -67.53 -0.55 -10.00
N PRO A 367 -68.21 0.46 -10.57
CA PRO A 367 -67.58 1.42 -11.49
C PRO A 367 -66.42 2.24 -10.90
N ASP A 368 -66.39 2.38 -9.58
CA ASP A 368 -65.31 3.03 -8.82
C ASP A 368 -64.14 2.09 -8.51
N GLY A 369 -64.26 0.80 -8.85
CA GLY A 369 -63.25 -0.23 -8.65
C GLY A 369 -63.44 -1.06 -7.39
N ASP A 370 -64.38 -0.69 -6.51
CA ASP A 370 -64.72 -1.46 -5.31
C ASP A 370 -65.24 -2.85 -5.68
N ILE A 371 -65.07 -3.83 -4.79
CA ILE A 371 -65.44 -5.22 -5.06
C ILE A 371 -66.52 -5.65 -4.08
N VAL A 372 -67.64 -6.15 -4.60
CA VAL A 372 -68.68 -6.83 -3.81
C VAL A 372 -68.45 -8.34 -3.91
N LEU A 373 -67.94 -8.95 -2.85
CA LEU A 373 -67.81 -10.41 -2.72
C LEU A 373 -69.09 -10.99 -2.09
N LYS A 374 -69.64 -12.02 -2.74
CA LYS A 374 -70.80 -12.78 -2.24
C LYS A 374 -70.43 -14.25 -2.05
N THR A 375 -70.79 -14.82 -0.93
CA THR A 375 -70.57 -16.23 -0.60
C THR A 375 -71.88 -16.97 -0.37
N TYR A 376 -72.00 -18.16 -0.95
CA TYR A 376 -73.18 -19.01 -0.84
C TYR A 376 -72.78 -20.41 -0.35
N HIS A 377 -73.69 -21.08 0.34
CA HIS A 377 -73.44 -22.43 0.83
C HIS A 377 -73.23 -23.40 -0.32
N ARG A 378 -72.23 -24.28 -0.20
CA ARG A 378 -71.92 -25.29 -1.20
C ARG A 378 -71.95 -26.69 -0.59
N THR A 379 -72.92 -27.48 -1.00
CA THR A 379 -73.06 -28.88 -0.60
C THR A 379 -72.39 -29.81 -1.62
N HIS A 380 -72.05 -31.03 -1.20
CA HIS A 380 -71.48 -32.06 -2.07
C HIS A 380 -72.31 -33.35 -2.03
N PRO A 381 -73.43 -33.45 -2.76
CA PRO A 381 -74.36 -34.58 -2.67
C PRO A 381 -73.72 -35.94 -2.98
N GLY A 382 -72.70 -35.95 -3.85
CA GLY A 382 -71.94 -37.15 -4.22
C GLY A 382 -70.91 -37.60 -3.16
N ALA A 383 -70.69 -36.82 -2.11
CA ALA A 383 -69.77 -37.17 -1.03
C ALA A 383 -70.45 -38.05 0.05
N PRO A 384 -69.66 -38.83 0.82
CA PRO A 384 -70.13 -39.48 2.05
C PRO A 384 -70.76 -38.47 3.00
N GLU A 385 -71.73 -38.89 3.82
CA GLU A 385 -72.53 -38.00 4.69
C GLU A 385 -71.69 -37.03 5.53
N PHE A 386 -70.57 -37.48 6.09
CA PHE A 386 -69.65 -36.66 6.89
C PHE A 386 -68.91 -35.58 6.10
N ALA A 387 -68.87 -35.67 4.77
CA ALA A 387 -68.15 -34.79 3.86
C ALA A 387 -69.10 -33.98 2.94
N ARG A 388 -70.42 -34.06 3.14
CA ARG A 388 -71.40 -33.34 2.29
C ARG A 388 -71.42 -31.83 2.51
N ASN A 389 -70.73 -31.33 3.54
CA ASN A 389 -70.76 -29.95 3.98
C ASN A 389 -72.20 -29.46 4.18
N LEU A 390 -72.96 -30.11 5.07
CA LEU A 390 -74.33 -29.71 5.39
C LEU A 390 -74.36 -28.76 6.59
N ILE A 391 -75.14 -27.68 6.53
CA ILE A 391 -75.36 -26.76 7.65
C ILE A 391 -76.77 -26.95 8.20
N GLY A 392 -76.88 -27.29 9.47
CA GLY A 392 -78.16 -27.66 10.08
C GLY A 392 -78.06 -28.04 11.55
N ASN A 393 -79.21 -28.37 12.13
CA ASN A 393 -79.31 -28.85 13.50
C ASN A 393 -79.46 -30.36 13.51
N LYS A 394 -78.73 -31.03 14.39
CA LYS A 394 -78.96 -32.44 14.70
C LYS A 394 -80.02 -32.52 15.80
N ASN A 395 -81.14 -33.17 15.49
CA ASN A 395 -82.23 -33.38 16.43
C ASN A 395 -81.90 -34.52 17.41
N ASP A 396 -82.59 -34.55 18.55
CA ASP A 396 -82.38 -35.56 19.60
C ASP A 396 -82.66 -37.00 19.14
N ASP A 397 -83.48 -37.16 18.09
CA ASP A 397 -83.80 -38.45 17.45
C ASP A 397 -82.71 -38.93 16.47
N GLY A 398 -81.63 -38.16 16.31
CA GLY A 398 -80.54 -38.46 15.38
C GLY A 398 -80.78 -37.98 13.94
N SER A 399 -81.95 -37.43 13.63
CA SER A 399 -82.21 -36.80 12.33
C SER A 399 -81.46 -35.47 12.19
N PHE A 400 -81.10 -35.10 10.96
CA PHE A 400 -80.45 -33.83 10.65
C PHE A 400 -81.43 -32.95 9.88
N THR A 401 -81.70 -31.75 10.40
CA THR A 401 -82.50 -30.74 9.71
C THR A 401 -81.56 -29.68 9.15
N GLU A 402 -81.40 -29.70 7.84
CA GLU A 402 -80.66 -28.68 7.09
C GLU A 402 -81.33 -27.30 7.26
N THR A 403 -80.56 -26.32 7.72
CA THR A 403 -81.01 -24.94 7.95
C THR A 403 -80.57 -23.98 6.87
N VAL A 404 -79.54 -24.33 6.10
CA VAL A 404 -79.05 -23.56 4.97
C VAL A 404 -78.83 -24.52 3.82
N LYS A 405 -79.52 -24.31 2.70
CA LYS A 405 -79.44 -25.17 1.51
C LYS A 405 -78.31 -24.72 0.58
N ASP A 406 -77.93 -25.61 -0.34
CA ASP A 406 -77.03 -25.28 -1.43
C ASP A 406 -77.48 -24.01 -2.18
N GLY A 407 -76.55 -23.08 -2.41
CA GLY A 407 -76.81 -21.82 -3.09
C GLY A 407 -77.43 -20.71 -2.22
N GLU A 408 -77.78 -20.96 -0.95
CA GLU A 408 -78.26 -19.91 -0.06
C GLU A 408 -77.10 -19.05 0.49
N PRO A 409 -77.27 -17.72 0.67
CA PRO A 409 -76.23 -16.86 1.20
C PRO A 409 -75.75 -17.32 2.59
N VAL A 410 -74.44 -17.46 2.76
CA VAL A 410 -73.83 -17.86 4.02
C VAL A 410 -72.53 -17.10 4.24
N ASP A 411 -72.23 -16.76 5.49
CA ASP A 411 -70.92 -16.19 5.82
C ASP A 411 -69.79 -17.23 5.65
N ILE A 412 -68.58 -16.73 5.49
CA ILE A 412 -67.38 -17.57 5.40
C ILE A 412 -67.26 -18.38 6.70
N PRO A 413 -67.05 -19.71 6.65
CA PRO A 413 -67.01 -20.55 7.85
C PRO A 413 -65.98 -20.07 8.89
N ALA A 414 -66.30 -20.23 10.17
CA ALA A 414 -65.41 -19.82 11.26
C ALA A 414 -64.02 -20.51 11.16
N GLY A 415 -62.95 -19.74 11.38
CA GLY A 415 -61.57 -20.22 11.25
C GLY A 415 -61.10 -20.40 9.81
N ARG A 416 -61.92 -20.03 8.81
CA ARG A 416 -61.56 -19.98 7.39
C ARG A 416 -61.67 -18.54 6.87
N TRP A 417 -61.08 -18.29 5.72
CA TRP A 417 -61.13 -17.01 5.03
C TRP A 417 -61.24 -17.23 3.52
N VAL A 418 -61.60 -16.17 2.80
CA VAL A 418 -61.46 -16.08 1.34
C VAL A 418 -60.30 -15.15 1.04
N ASP A 419 -59.39 -15.58 0.17
CA ASP A 419 -58.35 -14.70 -0.36
C ASP A 419 -58.87 -13.98 -1.58
N VAL A 420 -58.90 -12.65 -1.54
CA VAL A 420 -59.20 -11.81 -2.70
C VAL A 420 -57.93 -11.10 -3.12
N ARG A 421 -57.46 -11.38 -4.33
CA ARG A 421 -56.30 -10.70 -4.92
C ARG A 421 -56.77 -9.48 -5.68
N VAL A 422 -56.31 -8.32 -5.24
CA VAL A 422 -56.82 -7.02 -5.68
C VAL A 422 -55.77 -6.27 -6.49
N GLN A 423 -56.22 -5.36 -7.34
CA GLN A 423 -55.40 -4.36 -7.98
C GLN A 423 -55.47 -3.08 -7.13
N MET A 424 -54.30 -2.57 -6.73
CA MET A 424 -54.21 -1.36 -5.93
C MET A 424 -54.09 -0.12 -6.82
N PRO A 425 -54.69 1.01 -6.43
CA PRO A 425 -54.55 2.26 -7.17
C PRO A 425 -53.10 2.79 -7.08
N GLU A 426 -52.69 3.60 -8.07
CA GLU A 426 -51.32 4.16 -8.14
C GLU A 426 -50.98 5.05 -6.94
N ASP A 427 -51.98 5.70 -6.35
CA ASP A 427 -51.86 6.54 -5.17
C ASP A 427 -52.02 5.77 -3.84
N SER A 428 -52.09 4.43 -3.87
CA SER A 428 -52.09 3.62 -2.64
C SER A 428 -50.84 3.87 -1.78
N LEU A 429 -50.99 3.67 -0.47
CA LEU A 429 -49.93 3.90 0.52
C LEU A 429 -48.63 3.17 0.15
N TRP A 430 -48.74 1.92 -0.30
CA TRP A 430 -47.58 1.12 -0.71
C TRP A 430 -46.92 1.67 -1.99
N ASN A 431 -47.68 1.96 -3.04
CA ASN A 431 -47.15 2.49 -4.29
C ASN A 431 -46.45 3.84 -4.09
N GLN A 432 -47.00 4.71 -3.24
CA GLN A 432 -46.37 5.98 -2.87
C GLN A 432 -45.04 5.78 -2.13
N LYS A 433 -44.97 4.82 -1.17
CA LYS A 433 -43.72 4.47 -0.48
C LYS A 433 -42.65 3.98 -1.45
N GLN A 434 -43.01 3.09 -2.39
CA GLN A 434 -42.08 2.59 -3.41
C GLN A 434 -41.59 3.70 -4.35
N LEU A 435 -42.49 4.59 -4.78
CA LEU A 435 -42.13 5.71 -5.66
C LEU A 435 -41.21 6.71 -4.96
N ALA A 436 -41.45 7.01 -3.68
CA ALA A 436 -40.61 7.90 -2.89
C ALA A 436 -39.19 7.34 -2.72
N ILE A 437 -39.08 6.03 -2.44
CA ILE A 437 -37.79 5.34 -2.36
C ILE A 437 -37.05 5.44 -3.70
N ARG A 438 -37.72 5.14 -4.82
CA ARG A 438 -37.13 5.25 -6.16
C ARG A 438 -36.60 6.66 -6.46
N LYS A 439 -37.44 7.68 -6.27
CA LYS A 439 -37.05 9.08 -6.50
C LYS A 439 -35.88 9.51 -5.62
N SER A 440 -35.81 9.03 -4.37
CA SER A 440 -34.70 9.34 -3.48
C SER A 440 -33.37 8.73 -3.95
N MET A 441 -33.40 7.51 -4.49
CA MET A 441 -32.23 6.84 -5.06
C MET A 441 -31.75 7.53 -6.33
N GLU A 442 -32.67 7.84 -7.25
CA GLU A 442 -32.35 8.56 -8.49
C GLU A 442 -31.73 9.93 -8.20
N LYS A 443 -32.28 10.67 -7.22
CA LYS A 443 -31.73 11.96 -6.80
C LYS A 443 -30.32 11.81 -6.21
N ALA A 444 -30.10 10.81 -5.35
CA ALA A 444 -28.78 10.56 -4.77
C ALA A 444 -27.74 10.19 -5.84
N GLU A 445 -28.15 9.46 -6.87
CA GLU A 445 -27.29 9.10 -8.01
C GLU A 445 -26.94 10.34 -8.86
N GLN A 446 -27.91 11.20 -9.16
CA GLN A 446 -27.68 12.45 -9.89
C GLN A 446 -26.74 13.39 -9.13
N GLU A 447 -26.96 13.57 -7.82
CA GLU A 447 -26.09 14.39 -6.97
C GLU A 447 -24.66 13.83 -6.92
N HIS A 448 -24.51 12.51 -6.94
CA HIS A 448 -23.20 11.86 -6.99
C HIS A 448 -22.50 12.08 -8.35
N GLN A 449 -23.21 11.93 -9.47
CA GLN A 449 -22.66 12.18 -10.81
C GLN A 449 -22.24 13.64 -10.99
N GLN A 450 -23.03 14.59 -10.49
CA GLN A 450 -22.73 16.01 -10.60
C GLN A 450 -21.49 16.40 -9.77
N LYS A 451 -21.37 15.88 -8.55
CA LYS A 451 -20.16 16.05 -7.73
C LYS A 451 -18.91 15.49 -8.40
N GLN A 452 -19.01 14.41 -9.15
CA GLN A 452 -17.87 13.86 -9.90
C GLN A 452 -17.45 14.74 -11.08
N GLN A 453 -18.41 15.36 -11.78
CA GLN A 453 -18.13 16.30 -12.87
C GLN A 453 -17.51 17.61 -12.36
N ASP A 454 -17.99 18.13 -11.23
CA ASP A 454 -17.43 19.33 -10.60
C ASP A 454 -16.00 19.14 -10.07
N ILE A 455 -15.59 17.89 -9.77
CA ILE A 455 -14.21 17.56 -9.37
C ILE A 455 -13.28 17.42 -10.59
N GLN A 456 -13.82 17.18 -11.78
CA GLN A 456 -13.07 17.01 -13.03
C GLN A 456 -12.99 18.28 -13.89
N SER A 457 -13.71 19.33 -13.52
CA SER A 457 -13.64 20.68 -14.11
C SER A 457 -12.82 21.63 -13.26
#